data_AF-A0A2V9I3P0-F1
#
_entry.id   AF-A0A2V9I3P0-F1
#
_cell.length_a   1.000
_cell.length_b   1.000
_cell.length_c   1.000
_cell.angle_alpha   90.00
_cell.angle_beta   90.00
_cell.angle_gamma   90.00
#
_symmetry.space_group_name_H-M   'P 1'
#
loop_
_entity.id
_entity.type
_entity.pdbx_description
1 polymer ?
#
loop_
_entity_poly.entity_id
_entity_poly.type
_entity_poly.pdbx_seq_one_letter_code
_entity_poly.pdbx_strand_id
1 'polypeptide(L)'
;MNERRARSLVLLAMAAPLAWLAGVAPARAQEKTLWQIGNFDQSSEEFGSRIRFGPSATAQAAPVYWVGRSDWKKDWPAFHPGSANGLAGGREHPFTVIFSLDGPPSGLYTLTVALLPYMPRRPNLRVEINGFRGLFYLRPRLTYDLGDPAAAFVPQYSFEQLNIDLPTRDLQQGDNKLILTAVDDPPAPEGSYGTAGVGVSGIFYDALRLTWDAVREFSPAEIRASAAPTVFYRQAGTGLAGTGLAETVEAVVRLNQKVSKGRVELELNGQRYSANLSPSDDFGEQLVDFDVPEWSGAAQGRLRVEAGGNRAFEVTLTPERKWTVFVVPHTHLDVGYTDFQSKVAEAQSRVLSQAADLIRQDPDFRFSTDASWDLEQFLATRANDKQDEILNLVRQGKLGVPAQYCNLLTGYASLETLYRSLYPSKDLARRYGLPFDYANITDVPSYSGAYPSVLASAGVKYWVA
;
A
#
# COMPACT_ATOMS: atom_id res chain seq x y z
N MET A 1 28.80 20.20 74.09
CA MET A 1 30.12 19.55 73.90
C MET A 1 30.34 19.48 72.39
N ASN A 2 30.92 20.50 71.76
CA ASN A 2 32.37 20.74 71.57
C ASN A 2 33.02 19.53 70.88
N GLU A 3 33.67 19.59 69.71
CA GLU A 3 34.36 20.67 68.98
C GLU A 3 34.50 20.25 67.49
N ARG A 4 34.17 21.09 66.50
CA ARG A 4 35.03 22.06 65.78
C ARG A 4 36.16 21.47 64.92
N ARG A 5 36.10 21.74 63.60
CA ARG A 5 37.07 22.51 62.77
C ARG A 5 36.53 22.51 61.31
N ALA A 6 35.88 23.55 60.80
CA ALA A 6 36.37 24.88 60.39
C ALA A 6 37.29 24.87 59.16
N ARG A 7 36.85 25.43 58.02
CA ARG A 7 37.25 26.78 57.55
C ARG A 7 36.63 27.15 56.19
N SER A 8 36.02 28.33 56.18
CA SER A 8 35.57 29.13 55.03
C SER A 8 36.73 29.62 54.18
N LEU A 9 36.50 29.98 52.90
CA LEU A 9 36.77 31.31 52.30
C LEU A 9 36.72 31.33 50.76
N VAL A 10 36.02 32.35 50.25
CA VAL A 10 36.22 33.10 48.98
C VAL A 10 35.68 32.48 47.68
N LEU A 11 34.47 32.94 47.28
CA LEU A 11 34.08 33.04 45.88
C LEU A 11 34.38 34.48 45.42
N LEU A 12 35.42 34.64 44.61
CA LEU A 12 35.73 35.88 43.91
C LEU A 12 34.99 35.86 42.56
N ALA A 13 34.18 36.89 42.33
CA ALA A 13 33.59 37.18 41.03
C ALA A 13 34.67 37.56 40.02
N MET A 14 34.69 36.92 38.85
CA MET A 14 35.34 37.45 37.65
C MET A 14 34.33 37.45 36.51
N ALA A 15 33.79 38.63 36.23
CA ALA A 15 33.08 38.95 35.01
C ALA A 15 34.12 39.12 33.88
N ALA A 16 34.01 38.32 32.83
CA ALA A 16 34.73 38.54 31.57
C ALA A 16 33.72 39.02 30.50
N PRO A 17 34.03 40.05 29.70
CA PRO A 17 33.09 40.59 28.73
C PRO A 17 33.05 39.69 27.48
N LEU A 18 31.87 39.16 27.15
CA LEU A 18 31.61 38.55 25.84
C LEU A 18 31.59 39.67 24.78
N ALA A 19 32.66 39.75 24.00
CA ALA A 19 32.68 40.53 22.77
C ALA A 19 31.69 39.91 21.77
N TRP A 20 30.67 40.67 21.40
CA TRP A 20 29.77 40.38 20.29
C TRP A 20 30.54 40.49 18.96
N LEU A 21 31.02 39.36 18.45
CA LEU A 21 31.34 39.23 17.03
C LEU A 21 30.03 38.93 16.30
N ALA A 22 29.44 39.98 15.71
CA ALA A 22 28.36 39.85 14.74
C ALA A 22 28.88 39.14 13.49
N GLY A 23 28.86 37.80 13.52
CA GLY A 23 29.00 37.00 12.32
C GLY A 23 27.74 37.19 11.48
N VAL A 24 27.88 37.90 10.36
CA VAL A 24 26.87 37.90 9.30
C VAL A 24 26.83 36.46 8.77
N ALA A 25 25.82 35.70 9.18
CA ALA A 25 25.53 34.42 8.55
C ALA A 25 25.30 34.67 7.06
N PRO A 26 25.89 33.87 6.14
CA PRO A 26 25.56 34.01 4.73
C PRO A 26 24.06 33.77 4.60
N ALA A 27 23.35 34.72 4.00
CA ALA A 27 21.96 34.54 3.62
C ALA A 27 21.90 33.32 2.69
N ARG A 28 21.51 32.16 3.24
CA ARG A 28 21.05 31.05 2.41
C ARG A 28 19.85 31.60 1.64
N ALA A 29 19.97 31.65 0.32
CA ALA A 29 18.84 31.98 -0.53
C ALA A 29 17.68 31.07 -0.13
N GLN A 30 16.60 31.68 0.32
CA GLN A 30 15.46 30.98 0.88
C GLN A 30 14.62 30.44 -0.28
N GLU A 31 14.47 29.13 -0.34
CA GLU A 31 13.51 28.47 -1.23
C GLU A 31 12.13 29.13 -1.07
N LYS A 32 11.55 29.60 -2.18
CA LYS A 32 10.28 30.34 -2.20
C LYS A 32 9.16 29.42 -2.65
N THR A 33 8.12 29.26 -1.85
CA THR A 33 6.88 28.60 -2.30
C THR A 33 6.16 29.50 -3.31
N LEU A 34 5.89 28.97 -4.49
CA LEU A 34 5.10 29.64 -5.53
C LEU A 34 3.62 29.41 -5.32
N TRP A 35 3.22 28.17 -5.04
CA TRP A 35 1.87 27.79 -4.70
C TRP A 35 1.84 26.47 -3.94
N GLN A 36 0.73 26.24 -3.23
CA GLN A 36 0.42 25.00 -2.52
C GLN A 36 -1.07 24.68 -2.64
N ILE A 37 -1.40 23.39 -2.75
CA ILE A 37 -2.76 22.84 -2.80
C ILE A 37 -2.82 21.75 -1.71
N GLY A 38 -3.75 21.87 -0.75
CA GLY A 38 -3.82 20.99 0.43
C GLY A 38 -2.81 21.33 1.53
N ASN A 39 -2.79 20.53 2.60
CA ASN A 39 -1.85 20.62 3.71
C ASN A 39 -0.95 19.37 3.76
N PHE A 40 0.28 19.51 4.25
CA PHE A 40 1.17 18.37 4.43
C PHE A 40 0.97 17.77 5.82
N ASP A 41 -0.14 17.07 6.03
CA ASP A 41 -0.55 16.51 7.33
C ASP A 41 -0.93 15.02 7.28
N GLN A 42 -0.67 14.37 6.14
CA GLN A 42 -1.04 12.99 5.81
C GLN A 42 -2.56 12.75 5.82
N SER A 43 -3.35 13.76 5.45
CA SER A 43 -4.80 13.65 5.30
C SER A 43 -5.25 14.09 3.91
N SER A 44 -6.35 13.50 3.44
CA SER A 44 -7.04 13.90 2.21
C SER A 44 -8.41 14.54 2.47
N GLU A 45 -8.82 14.63 3.74
CA GLU A 45 -10.17 15.06 4.16
C GLU A 45 -10.47 16.52 3.82
N GLU A 46 -9.46 17.36 3.65
CA GLU A 46 -9.67 18.78 3.35
C GLU A 46 -10.05 19.04 1.88
N PHE A 47 -9.80 18.08 0.98
CA PHE A 47 -10.06 18.22 -0.44
C PHE A 47 -11.55 18.12 -0.81
N GLY A 48 -11.89 18.68 -1.97
CA GLY A 48 -13.28 18.77 -2.42
C GLY A 48 -13.87 17.44 -2.88
N SER A 49 -15.05 17.08 -2.39
CA SER A 49 -15.82 15.90 -2.82
C SER A 49 -16.72 16.15 -4.04
N ARG A 50 -16.54 17.26 -4.77
CA ARG A 50 -17.43 17.64 -5.89
C ARG A 50 -17.28 16.71 -7.07
N ILE A 51 -16.08 16.17 -7.26
CA ILE A 51 -15.81 15.22 -8.31
C ILE A 51 -16.04 13.81 -7.75
N ARG A 52 -16.97 13.09 -8.36
CA ARG A 52 -17.33 11.72 -7.99
C ARG A 52 -16.93 10.80 -9.14
N PHE A 53 -16.22 9.74 -8.81
CA PHE A 53 -15.94 8.64 -9.72
C PHE A 53 -16.92 7.49 -9.44
N GLY A 54 -17.09 6.56 -10.38
CA GLY A 54 -17.90 5.35 -10.17
C GLY A 54 -19.08 5.15 -11.13
N PRO A 55 -19.79 4.01 -11.05
CA PRO A 55 -20.86 3.63 -11.97
C PRO A 55 -22.06 4.60 -11.98
N SER A 56 -22.27 5.31 -10.88
CA SER A 56 -23.34 6.30 -10.73
C SER A 56 -22.89 7.74 -11.03
N ALA A 57 -21.61 7.96 -11.35
CA ALA A 57 -21.11 9.28 -11.70
C ALA A 57 -21.51 9.60 -13.16
N THR A 58 -22.14 10.75 -13.37
CA THR A 58 -22.22 11.32 -14.73
C THR A 58 -20.81 11.61 -15.23
N ALA A 59 -20.57 11.57 -16.53
CA ALA A 59 -19.25 11.86 -17.11
C ALA A 59 -18.78 13.26 -16.66
N GLN A 60 -17.91 13.31 -15.65
CA GLN A 60 -17.36 14.56 -15.14
C GLN A 60 -16.09 14.90 -15.92
N ALA A 61 -15.96 16.19 -16.24
CA ALA A 61 -14.74 16.71 -16.85
C ALA A 61 -13.55 16.50 -15.90
N ALA A 62 -12.39 16.24 -16.49
CA ALA A 62 -11.12 16.22 -15.76
C ALA A 62 -10.92 17.53 -14.96
N PRO A 63 -10.43 17.48 -13.71
CA PRO A 63 -10.24 18.67 -12.91
C PRO A 63 -9.17 19.59 -13.50
N VAL A 64 -9.46 20.90 -13.47
CA VAL A 64 -8.53 21.97 -13.84
C VAL A 64 -8.49 22.98 -12.71
N TYR A 65 -7.36 23.06 -12.02
CA TYR A 65 -7.11 23.95 -10.91
C TYR A 65 -6.30 25.16 -11.36
N TRP A 66 -6.83 26.36 -11.19
CA TRP A 66 -6.15 27.61 -11.52
C TRP A 66 -5.57 28.21 -10.25
N VAL A 67 -4.24 28.27 -10.15
CA VAL A 67 -3.55 28.87 -9.01
C VAL A 67 -4.00 30.32 -8.81
N GLY A 68 -4.41 30.66 -7.59
CA GLY A 68 -4.94 31.98 -7.23
C GLY A 68 -6.40 32.23 -7.62
N ARG A 69 -7.09 31.27 -8.26
CA ARG A 69 -8.53 31.38 -8.63
C ARG A 69 -9.39 30.24 -8.11
N SER A 70 -8.89 29.00 -8.17
CA SER A 70 -9.57 27.80 -7.70
C SER A 70 -9.42 27.61 -6.19
N ASP A 71 -10.40 26.97 -5.56
CA ASP A 71 -10.40 26.63 -4.13
C ASP A 71 -10.19 25.12 -3.97
N TRP A 72 -9.05 24.69 -3.43
CA TRP A 72 -8.72 23.27 -3.41
C TRP A 72 -9.66 22.45 -2.51
N LYS A 73 -10.34 23.10 -1.56
CA LYS A 73 -11.41 22.49 -0.74
C LYS A 73 -12.65 22.13 -1.53
N LYS A 74 -12.75 22.59 -2.78
CA LYS A 74 -13.93 22.44 -3.63
C LYS A 74 -13.59 21.86 -4.99
N ASP A 75 -12.48 22.29 -5.57
CA ASP A 75 -12.15 22.14 -6.99
C ASP A 75 -11.01 21.13 -7.22
N TRP A 76 -10.35 20.64 -6.16
CA TRP A 76 -9.37 19.56 -6.24
C TRP A 76 -9.91 18.30 -5.55
N PRO A 77 -10.05 17.16 -6.25
CA PRO A 77 -10.52 15.91 -5.65
C PRO A 77 -9.42 15.28 -4.78
N ALA A 78 -9.82 14.69 -3.65
CA ALA A 78 -8.95 13.85 -2.84
C ALA A 78 -8.45 12.63 -3.64
N PHE A 79 -9.37 11.92 -4.30
CA PHE A 79 -9.10 10.66 -5.00
C PHE A 79 -8.79 10.88 -6.48
N HIS A 80 -7.72 10.24 -6.96
CA HIS A 80 -7.30 10.19 -8.35
C HIS A 80 -7.30 8.72 -8.81
N PRO A 81 -8.25 8.31 -9.68
CA PRO A 81 -8.32 6.92 -10.15
C PRO A 81 -7.13 6.57 -11.03
N GLY A 82 -6.58 5.36 -10.85
CA GLY A 82 -5.60 4.80 -11.76
C GLY A 82 -6.19 4.51 -13.14
N SER A 83 -5.35 4.52 -14.18
CA SER A 83 -5.77 4.30 -15.56
C SER A 83 -6.43 2.95 -15.82
N ALA A 84 -6.17 1.94 -15.00
CA ALA A 84 -6.79 0.63 -15.05
C ALA A 84 -7.97 0.46 -14.09
N ASN A 85 -8.44 1.53 -13.45
CA ASN A 85 -9.60 1.45 -12.58
C ASN A 85 -10.89 1.28 -13.41
N GLY A 86 -11.39 0.04 -13.51
CA GLY A 86 -12.56 -0.29 -14.31
C GLY A 86 -13.85 0.37 -13.81
N LEU A 87 -13.99 0.58 -12.49
CA LEU A 87 -15.14 1.29 -11.92
C LEU A 87 -15.10 2.80 -12.18
N ALA A 88 -13.93 3.36 -12.50
CA ALA A 88 -13.76 4.73 -12.99
C ALA A 88 -13.73 4.85 -14.53
N GLY A 89 -13.95 3.73 -15.24
CA GLY A 89 -14.04 3.67 -16.69
C GLY A 89 -12.81 3.13 -17.41
N GLY A 90 -11.74 2.73 -16.70
CA GLY A 90 -10.57 2.08 -17.28
C GLY A 90 -9.83 2.96 -18.30
N ARG A 91 -9.59 4.22 -17.95
CA ARG A 91 -8.93 5.23 -18.80
C ARG A 91 -8.02 6.12 -17.97
N GLU A 92 -7.12 6.87 -18.62
CA GLU A 92 -6.37 7.92 -17.95
C GLU A 92 -7.27 9.07 -17.46
N HIS A 93 -6.96 9.61 -16.28
CA HIS A 93 -7.66 10.71 -15.62
C HIS A 93 -6.72 11.91 -15.40
N PRO A 94 -6.48 12.78 -16.40
CA PRO A 94 -5.51 13.87 -16.25
C PRO A 94 -6.01 14.95 -15.28
N PHE A 95 -5.30 15.22 -14.19
CA PHE A 95 -5.58 16.29 -13.23
C PHE A 95 -4.67 17.47 -13.54
N THR A 96 -5.23 18.63 -13.89
CA THR A 96 -4.45 19.78 -14.40
C THR A 96 -4.33 20.89 -13.37
N VAL A 97 -3.12 21.42 -13.16
CA VAL A 97 -2.83 22.67 -12.45
C VAL A 97 -2.30 23.69 -13.45
N ILE A 98 -2.95 24.86 -13.52
CA ILE A 98 -2.51 26.02 -14.30
C ILE A 98 -1.93 27.05 -13.35
N PHE A 99 -0.69 27.48 -13.58
CA PHE A 99 0.00 28.49 -12.78
C PHE A 99 0.83 29.42 -13.66
N SER A 100 0.99 30.68 -13.24
CA SER A 100 1.73 31.67 -14.02
C SER A 100 3.09 31.99 -13.40
N LEU A 101 4.11 32.22 -14.23
CA LEU A 101 5.41 32.74 -13.81
C LEU A 101 5.56 34.21 -14.26
N ASP A 102 5.93 35.09 -13.34
CA ASP A 102 6.02 36.54 -13.60
C ASP A 102 7.13 36.91 -14.60
N GLY A 103 8.23 36.14 -14.60
CA GLY A 103 9.39 36.36 -15.45
C GLY A 103 9.83 35.11 -16.20
N PRO A 104 10.85 35.23 -17.08
CA PRO A 104 11.47 34.09 -17.74
C PRO A 104 11.91 33.03 -16.72
N PRO A 105 11.61 31.74 -16.95
CA PRO A 105 12.01 30.67 -16.05
C PRO A 105 13.52 30.66 -15.81
N SER A 106 13.91 30.58 -14.54
CA SER A 106 15.31 30.54 -14.12
C SER A 106 15.45 29.83 -12.78
N GLY A 107 16.66 29.41 -12.43
CA GLY A 107 16.91 28.64 -11.23
C GLY A 107 16.36 27.21 -11.30
N LEU A 108 15.89 26.69 -10.17
CA LEU A 108 15.33 25.35 -10.01
C LEU A 108 13.90 25.41 -9.48
N TYR A 109 13.00 24.69 -10.13
CA TYR A 109 11.63 24.51 -9.69
C TYR A 109 11.45 23.08 -9.17
N THR A 110 10.99 22.93 -7.93
CA THR A 110 10.75 21.60 -7.32
C THR A 110 9.25 21.43 -7.04
N LEU A 111 8.65 20.45 -7.70
CA LEU A 111 7.29 20.00 -7.40
C LEU A 111 7.35 18.92 -6.31
N THR A 112 6.82 19.23 -5.15
CA THR A 112 6.52 18.25 -4.10
C THR A 112 5.11 17.70 -4.30
N VAL A 113 4.98 16.38 -4.39
CA VAL A 113 3.70 15.66 -4.47
C VAL A 113 3.62 14.68 -3.31
N ALA A 114 2.76 14.97 -2.34
CA ALA A 114 2.47 14.10 -1.20
C ALA A 114 1.17 13.34 -1.45
N LEU A 115 1.24 12.01 -1.26
CA LEU A 115 0.22 11.05 -1.66
C LEU A 115 -0.03 10.05 -0.54
N LEU A 116 -1.25 9.51 -0.54
CA LEU A 116 -1.70 8.43 0.32
C LEU A 116 -2.14 7.24 -0.56
N PRO A 117 -1.21 6.37 -1.01
CA PRO A 117 -1.50 5.28 -1.94
C PRO A 117 -1.89 3.97 -1.21
N TYR A 118 -3.08 3.97 -0.62
CA TYR A 118 -3.60 2.83 0.16
C TYR A 118 -4.68 2.00 -0.54
N MET A 119 -4.84 2.19 -1.85
CA MET A 119 -5.68 1.33 -2.69
C MET A 119 -4.99 -0.03 -2.94
N PRO A 120 -5.74 -1.14 -3.12
CA PRO A 120 -5.16 -2.46 -3.35
C PRO A 120 -4.17 -2.53 -4.54
N ARG A 121 -4.44 -1.75 -5.59
CA ARG A 121 -3.56 -1.60 -6.75
C ARG A 121 -2.97 -0.19 -6.76
N ARG A 122 -1.64 -0.14 -6.77
CA ARG A 122 -0.86 1.08 -6.74
C ARG A 122 -0.48 1.52 -8.17
N PRO A 123 -1.04 2.61 -8.71
CA PRO A 123 -0.57 3.17 -9.97
C PRO A 123 0.76 3.92 -9.77
N ASN A 124 1.46 4.18 -10.87
CA ASN A 124 2.58 5.11 -10.94
C ASN A 124 2.07 6.54 -11.18
N LEU A 125 2.88 7.55 -10.89
CA LEU A 125 2.53 8.94 -11.17
C LEU A 125 3.23 9.44 -12.43
N ARG A 126 2.47 9.72 -13.48
CA ARG A 126 2.97 10.49 -14.62
C ARG A 126 2.76 11.97 -14.36
N VAL A 127 3.83 12.75 -14.54
CA VAL A 127 3.86 14.21 -14.44
C VAL A 127 4.17 14.77 -15.82
N GLU A 128 3.33 15.67 -16.31
CA GLU A 128 3.55 16.39 -17.57
C GLU A 128 3.64 17.90 -17.28
N ILE A 129 4.69 18.56 -17.78
CA ILE A 129 4.83 20.02 -17.73
C ILE A 129 4.92 20.55 -19.16
N ASN A 130 3.93 21.35 -19.57
CA ASN A 130 3.85 21.94 -20.92
C ASN A 130 4.07 20.96 -22.09
N GLY A 131 3.61 19.71 -21.93
CA GLY A 131 3.73 18.65 -22.94
C GLY A 131 4.93 17.70 -22.75
N PHE A 132 5.87 18.00 -21.85
CA PHE A 132 7.01 17.14 -21.52
C PHE A 132 6.67 16.22 -20.37
N ARG A 133 6.85 14.92 -20.57
CA ARG A 133 6.36 13.88 -19.63
C ARG A 133 7.49 13.29 -18.81
N GLY A 134 7.17 12.88 -17.59
CA GLY A 134 8.00 12.01 -16.78
C GLY A 134 7.18 11.06 -15.91
N LEU A 135 7.67 9.84 -15.75
CA LEU A 135 7.04 8.80 -14.92
C LEU A 135 7.76 8.70 -13.57
N PHE A 136 7.03 8.48 -12.49
CA PHE A 136 7.56 8.31 -11.14
C PHE A 136 6.91 7.09 -10.50
N TYR A 137 7.74 6.16 -10.01
CA TYR A 137 7.25 4.94 -9.37
C TYR A 137 7.02 5.20 -7.89
N LEU A 138 5.83 4.86 -7.42
CA LEU A 138 5.46 5.00 -6.02
C LEU A 138 6.07 3.86 -5.19
N ARG A 139 6.83 4.20 -4.16
CA ARG A 139 7.43 3.33 -3.14
C ARG A 139 6.94 3.74 -1.75
N PRO A 140 5.63 3.56 -1.47
CA PRO A 140 5.04 4.09 -0.26
C PRO A 140 5.48 3.35 0.99
N ARG A 141 5.44 4.05 2.11
CA ARG A 141 5.74 3.51 3.43
C ARG A 141 4.47 3.44 4.24
N LEU A 142 4.27 2.32 4.94
CA LEU A 142 3.17 2.22 5.89
C LEU A 142 3.25 3.38 6.88
N THR A 143 2.11 4.00 7.13
CA THR A 143 1.95 5.05 8.12
C THR A 143 0.79 4.67 9.04
N TYR A 144 0.94 5.02 10.31
CA TYR A 144 -0.09 4.84 11.33
C TYR A 144 -0.65 6.18 11.81
N ASP A 145 -0.31 7.25 11.09
CA ASP A 145 -0.92 8.55 11.29
C ASP A 145 -2.40 8.46 10.92
N LEU A 146 -3.27 8.78 11.87
CA LEU A 146 -4.73 8.75 11.71
C LEU A 146 -5.21 10.01 10.96
N GLY A 147 -4.58 10.32 9.83
CA GLY A 147 -4.94 11.48 9.00
C GLY A 147 -6.33 11.32 8.39
N ASP A 148 -6.63 10.15 7.84
CA ASP A 148 -7.96 9.83 7.30
C ASP A 148 -8.65 8.70 8.10
N PRO A 149 -10.00 8.65 8.16
CA PRO A 149 -10.73 7.54 8.78
C PRO A 149 -10.37 6.17 8.20
N ALA A 150 -9.95 6.11 6.94
CA ALA A 150 -9.49 4.89 6.29
C ALA A 150 -8.27 4.28 7.00
N ALA A 151 -7.39 5.09 7.62
CA ALA A 151 -6.22 4.63 8.34
C ALA A 151 -6.56 3.70 9.52
N ALA A 152 -7.77 3.81 10.08
CA ALA A 152 -8.22 2.95 11.18
C ALA A 152 -8.58 1.52 10.73
N PHE A 153 -8.86 1.30 9.45
CA PHE A 153 -9.42 0.03 8.95
C PHE A 153 -8.62 -0.57 7.78
N VAL A 154 -7.76 0.21 7.13
CA VAL A 154 -6.98 -0.21 5.97
C VAL A 154 -5.54 -0.52 6.41
N PRO A 155 -5.13 -1.80 6.52
CA PRO A 155 -3.81 -2.17 7.03
C PRO A 155 -2.66 -1.74 6.11
N GLN A 156 -2.95 -1.51 4.82
CA GLN A 156 -2.01 -0.97 3.84
C GLN A 156 -2.04 0.57 3.76
N TYR A 157 -2.61 1.27 4.76
CA TYR A 157 -2.55 2.73 4.81
C TYR A 157 -1.10 3.20 4.78
N SER A 158 -0.79 4.08 3.83
CA SER A 158 0.58 4.41 3.49
C SER A 158 0.69 5.83 2.97
N PHE A 159 1.90 6.37 3.08
CA PHE A 159 2.25 7.72 2.66
C PHE A 159 3.48 7.68 1.76
N GLU A 160 3.51 8.60 0.79
CA GLU A 160 4.68 8.87 -0.01
C GLU A 160 4.78 10.34 -0.39
N GLN A 161 6.00 10.86 -0.40
CA GLN A 161 6.31 12.18 -0.91
C GLN A 161 7.35 12.10 -2.03
N LEU A 162 6.95 12.53 -3.23
CA LEU A 162 7.84 12.74 -4.35
C LEU A 162 8.34 14.18 -4.36
N ASN A 163 9.64 14.38 -4.51
CA ASN A 163 10.23 15.69 -4.82
C ASN A 163 10.76 15.63 -6.25
N ILE A 164 10.23 16.51 -7.10
CA ILE A 164 10.39 16.46 -8.55
C ILE A 164 10.95 17.78 -9.06
N ASP A 165 12.24 17.76 -9.38
CA ASP A 165 12.91 18.83 -10.08
C ASP A 165 12.30 18.90 -11.51
N LEU A 166 11.59 19.99 -11.80
CA LEU A 166 11.01 20.22 -13.14
C LEU A 166 12.09 20.79 -14.06
N PRO A 167 12.21 20.32 -15.30
CA PRO A 167 13.16 20.89 -16.24
C PRO A 167 12.85 22.37 -16.49
N THR A 168 13.71 23.28 -16.02
CA THR A 168 13.49 24.73 -16.14
C THR A 168 13.26 25.18 -17.59
N ARG A 169 13.87 24.48 -18.55
CA ARG A 169 13.73 24.75 -20.00
C ARG A 169 12.33 24.44 -20.56
N ASP A 170 11.55 23.61 -19.87
CA ASP A 170 10.23 23.17 -20.31
C ASP A 170 9.13 24.05 -19.68
N LEU A 171 9.50 24.99 -18.81
CA LEU A 171 8.64 26.05 -18.30
C LEU A 171 8.67 27.26 -19.26
N GLN A 172 7.67 28.13 -19.12
CA GLN A 172 7.57 29.38 -19.86
C GLN A 172 7.15 30.55 -18.97
N GLN A 173 7.46 31.78 -19.39
CA GLN A 173 6.88 32.97 -18.76
C GLN A 173 5.36 32.98 -19.01
N GLY A 174 4.59 33.45 -18.03
CA GLY A 174 3.14 33.38 -18.08
C GLY A 174 2.63 31.99 -17.72
N ASP A 175 1.52 31.57 -18.32
CA ASP A 175 0.80 30.36 -17.90
C ASP A 175 1.56 29.08 -18.27
N ASN A 176 1.68 28.19 -17.29
CA ASN A 176 2.24 26.85 -17.39
C ASN A 176 1.16 25.83 -17.03
N LYS A 177 1.21 24.67 -17.68
CA LYS A 177 0.29 23.56 -17.49
C LYS A 177 1.03 22.36 -16.91
N LEU A 178 0.75 22.07 -15.64
CA LEU A 178 1.15 20.84 -14.96
C LEU A 178 -0.02 19.84 -15.03
N ILE A 179 0.23 18.63 -15.50
CA ILE A 179 -0.77 17.55 -15.52
C ILE A 179 -0.22 16.37 -14.72
N LEU A 180 -1.04 15.86 -13.81
CA LEU A 180 -0.78 14.65 -13.05
C LEU A 180 -1.71 13.55 -13.58
N THR A 181 -1.21 12.34 -13.78
CA THR A 181 -2.00 11.17 -14.17
C THR A 181 -1.54 9.95 -13.38
N ALA A 182 -2.47 9.27 -12.72
CA ALA A 182 -2.22 7.96 -12.12
C ALA A 182 -2.28 6.87 -13.21
N VAL A 183 -1.15 6.21 -13.47
CA VAL A 183 -0.97 5.25 -14.57
C VAL A 183 -0.66 3.87 -14.01
N ASP A 184 -1.49 2.89 -14.33
CA ASP A 184 -1.30 1.50 -13.93
C ASP A 184 -0.36 0.73 -14.87
N ASP A 185 0.45 -0.14 -14.28
CA ASP A 185 1.20 -1.19 -14.97
C ASP A 185 0.99 -2.53 -14.22
N PRO A 186 0.41 -3.57 -14.86
CA PRO A 186 -0.08 -3.61 -16.24
C PRO A 186 -1.23 -2.62 -16.49
N PRO A 187 -1.56 -2.25 -17.75
CA PRO A 187 -2.59 -1.25 -18.03
C PRO A 187 -4.02 -1.83 -18.08
N ALA A 188 -4.18 -3.15 -17.92
CA ALA A 188 -5.47 -3.82 -18.11
C ALA A 188 -6.51 -3.38 -17.06
N PRO A 189 -7.70 -2.88 -17.49
CA PRO A 189 -8.74 -2.44 -16.57
C PRO A 189 -9.28 -3.55 -15.66
N GLU A 190 -9.58 -3.21 -14.41
CA GLU A 190 -10.14 -4.12 -13.41
C GLU A 190 -11.39 -3.55 -12.74
N GLY A 191 -12.49 -4.32 -12.79
CA GLY A 191 -13.81 -3.91 -12.29
C GLY A 191 -14.12 -4.31 -10.85
N SER A 192 -13.11 -4.73 -10.09
CA SER A 192 -13.24 -5.12 -8.68
C SER A 192 -13.63 -3.93 -7.81
N TYR A 193 -14.43 -4.15 -6.76
CA TYR A 193 -14.76 -3.12 -5.79
C TYR A 193 -13.55 -2.81 -4.89
N GLY A 194 -13.39 -1.53 -4.53
CA GLY A 194 -12.34 -1.05 -3.64
C GLY A 194 -12.69 -1.14 -2.17
N THR A 195 -11.69 -0.94 -1.32
CA THR A 195 -11.83 -0.89 0.15
C THR A 195 -12.09 0.51 0.69
N ALA A 196 -11.55 1.55 0.06
CA ALA A 196 -11.65 2.93 0.54
C ALA A 196 -12.01 3.96 -0.54
N GLY A 197 -11.55 3.74 -1.78
CA GLY A 197 -11.93 4.52 -2.95
C GLY A 197 -12.84 3.75 -3.91
N VAL A 198 -13.19 4.39 -5.02
CA VAL A 198 -13.90 3.74 -6.14
C VAL A 198 -12.93 2.77 -6.81
N GLY A 199 -13.34 1.52 -7.02
CA GLY A 199 -12.51 0.50 -7.70
C GLY A 199 -11.25 0.13 -6.93
N VAL A 200 -10.35 -0.64 -7.53
CA VAL A 200 -9.14 -1.14 -6.84
C VAL A 200 -7.87 -0.33 -7.08
N SER A 201 -7.85 0.57 -8.07
CA SER A 201 -6.67 1.35 -8.41
C SER A 201 -6.87 2.86 -8.26
N GLY A 202 -5.94 3.52 -7.58
CA GLY A 202 -5.92 4.97 -7.45
C GLY A 202 -5.02 5.43 -6.32
N ILE A 203 -4.92 6.75 -6.18
CA ILE A 203 -4.17 7.42 -5.12
C ILE A 203 -5.02 8.52 -4.50
N PHE A 204 -4.81 8.78 -3.22
CA PHE A 204 -5.34 9.97 -2.56
C PHE A 204 -4.23 11.03 -2.45
N TYR A 205 -4.58 12.30 -2.56
CA TYR A 205 -3.65 13.41 -2.34
C TYR A 205 -3.62 13.79 -0.86
N ASP A 206 -2.43 14.17 -0.39
CA ASP A 206 -2.21 14.91 0.86
C ASP A 206 -1.97 16.39 0.52
N ALA A 207 -0.92 16.68 -0.25
CA ALA A 207 -0.67 18.02 -0.76
C ALA A 207 0.20 18.07 -2.02
N LEU A 208 0.10 19.18 -2.73
CA LEU A 208 0.98 19.57 -3.82
C LEU A 208 1.62 20.91 -3.50
N ARG A 209 2.91 21.06 -3.81
CA ARG A 209 3.61 22.35 -3.67
C ARG A 209 4.63 22.53 -4.77
N LEU A 210 4.68 23.72 -5.34
CA LEU A 210 5.79 24.13 -6.20
C LEU A 210 6.64 25.14 -5.47
N THR A 211 7.93 24.85 -5.36
CA THR A 211 8.93 25.78 -4.83
C THR A 211 9.91 26.20 -5.92
N TRP A 212 10.54 27.35 -5.69
CA TRP A 212 11.55 27.92 -6.56
C TRP A 212 12.79 28.31 -5.75
N ASP A 213 13.96 27.92 -6.25
CA ASP A 213 15.26 28.31 -5.74
C ASP A 213 16.01 29.07 -6.84
N ALA A 214 16.34 30.33 -6.57
CA ALA A 214 17.00 31.22 -7.52
C ALA A 214 18.49 30.91 -7.75
N VAL A 215 19.12 30.15 -6.85
CA VAL A 215 20.57 29.88 -6.87
C VAL A 215 20.86 28.50 -7.45
N ARG A 216 19.98 27.53 -7.21
CA ARG A 216 20.13 26.18 -7.77
C ARG A 216 19.69 26.15 -9.23
N GLU A 217 20.26 25.24 -10.02
CA GLU A 217 19.90 25.04 -11.42
C GLU A 217 19.47 23.59 -11.66
N PHE A 218 18.54 23.40 -12.59
CA PHE A 218 18.20 22.07 -13.09
C PHE A 218 19.37 21.51 -13.90
N SER A 219 19.79 20.27 -13.60
CA SER A 219 20.87 19.60 -14.31
C SER A 219 20.34 18.52 -15.26
N PRO A 220 20.35 18.73 -16.59
CA PRO A 220 19.88 17.73 -17.55
C PRO A 220 20.69 16.42 -17.53
N ALA A 221 21.96 16.49 -17.15
CA ALA A 221 22.87 15.34 -17.08
C ALA A 221 22.85 14.61 -15.73
N GLU A 222 22.00 15.04 -14.80
CA GLU A 222 21.87 14.37 -13.50
C GLU A 222 21.23 12.99 -13.66
N ILE A 223 21.85 12.02 -12.98
CA ILE A 223 21.37 10.66 -12.83
C ILE A 223 21.32 10.41 -11.32
N ARG A 224 20.17 9.97 -10.83
CA ARG A 224 20.03 9.44 -9.46
C ARG A 224 19.61 7.97 -9.59
N ALA A 225 20.12 7.10 -8.73
CA ALA A 225 19.67 5.72 -8.72
C ALA A 225 19.77 5.11 -7.33
N SER A 226 18.93 4.10 -7.08
CA SER A 226 18.93 3.29 -5.88
C SER A 226 18.54 1.85 -6.23
N ALA A 227 18.93 0.90 -5.38
CA ALA A 227 18.48 -0.49 -5.47
C ALA A 227 18.02 -0.97 -4.10
N ALA A 228 16.97 -1.79 -4.06
CA ALA A 228 16.44 -2.40 -2.85
C ALA A 228 15.97 -3.83 -3.14
N PRO A 229 16.26 -4.81 -2.27
CA PRO A 229 15.66 -6.14 -2.37
C PRO A 229 14.16 -6.08 -2.11
N THR A 230 13.42 -7.00 -2.72
CA THR A 230 11.97 -7.14 -2.54
C THR A 230 11.66 -8.40 -1.74
N VAL A 231 10.46 -8.49 -1.18
CA VAL A 231 9.99 -9.72 -0.52
C VAL A 231 9.73 -10.89 -1.49
N PHE A 232 9.98 -10.71 -2.79
CA PHE A 232 9.70 -11.71 -3.81
C PHE A 232 10.94 -12.56 -4.13
N TYR A 233 10.76 -13.87 -3.98
CA TYR A 233 11.73 -14.88 -4.34
C TYR A 233 11.20 -15.72 -5.50
N ARG A 234 11.98 -15.81 -6.57
CA ARG A 234 11.70 -16.62 -7.75
C ARG A 234 12.56 -17.88 -7.73
N GLN A 235 12.06 -18.96 -8.30
CA GLN A 235 12.92 -20.13 -8.55
C GLN A 235 13.95 -19.75 -9.62
N ALA A 236 15.22 -19.96 -9.33
CA ALA A 236 16.31 -19.65 -10.25
C ALA A 236 16.30 -20.65 -11.42
N GLY A 237 15.94 -20.17 -12.62
CA GLY A 237 15.98 -20.92 -13.87
C GLY A 237 14.75 -21.78 -14.15
N THR A 238 13.97 -21.42 -15.16
CA THR A 238 13.00 -22.32 -15.82
C THR A 238 13.68 -23.28 -16.81
N GLY A 239 15.00 -23.47 -16.70
CA GLY A 239 15.82 -24.35 -17.54
C GLY A 239 16.81 -25.15 -16.70
N LEU A 240 17.02 -26.40 -17.11
CA LEU A 240 17.84 -27.44 -16.48
C LEU A 240 19.12 -26.89 -15.80
N ALA A 241 19.23 -27.12 -14.49
CA ALA A 241 20.43 -27.03 -13.61
C ALA A 241 20.57 -25.85 -12.62
N GLY A 242 19.50 -25.11 -12.28
CA GLY A 242 19.48 -24.21 -11.13
C GLY A 242 18.61 -24.75 -9.99
N THR A 243 19.21 -25.15 -8.86
CA THR A 243 18.45 -25.47 -7.63
C THR A 243 18.70 -24.35 -6.61
N GLY A 244 17.85 -23.32 -6.62
CA GLY A 244 18.00 -22.19 -5.70
C GLY A 244 16.90 -21.15 -5.87
N LEU A 245 16.69 -20.32 -4.84
CA LEU A 245 15.86 -19.13 -4.94
C LEU A 245 16.73 -17.94 -5.37
N ALA A 246 16.17 -17.07 -6.20
CA ALA A 246 16.71 -15.75 -6.49
C ALA A 246 15.74 -14.71 -5.94
N GLU A 247 16.26 -13.77 -5.15
CA GLU A 247 15.51 -12.62 -4.68
C GLU A 247 15.50 -11.55 -5.76
N THR A 248 14.34 -10.97 -6.03
CA THR A 248 14.23 -9.85 -6.96
C THR A 248 14.73 -8.58 -6.25
N VAL A 249 15.79 -7.98 -6.79
CA VAL A 249 16.31 -6.66 -6.40
C VAL A 249 15.84 -5.64 -7.42
N GLU A 250 15.00 -4.71 -6.98
CA GLU A 250 14.46 -3.62 -7.79
C GLU A 250 15.45 -2.45 -7.77
N ALA A 251 15.81 -1.93 -8.94
CA ALA A 251 16.58 -0.71 -9.07
C ALA A 251 15.78 0.37 -9.80
N VAL A 252 15.82 1.57 -9.24
CA VAL A 252 15.15 2.75 -9.76
C VAL A 252 16.22 3.69 -10.27
N VAL A 253 16.09 4.11 -11.53
CA VAL A 253 16.99 5.05 -12.18
C VAL A 253 16.20 6.29 -12.59
N ARG A 254 16.54 7.43 -11.99
CA ARG A 254 15.98 8.74 -12.30
C ARG A 254 16.89 9.52 -13.23
N LEU A 255 16.34 9.94 -14.36
CA LEU A 255 17.01 10.65 -15.43
C LEU A 255 16.32 12.01 -15.66
N ASN A 256 17.11 13.07 -15.73
CA ASN A 256 16.61 14.43 -16.01
C ASN A 256 16.49 14.73 -17.51
N GLN A 257 16.62 13.71 -18.35
CA GLN A 257 16.51 13.81 -19.81
C GLN A 257 16.10 12.47 -20.41
N LYS A 258 15.51 12.55 -21.59
CA LYS A 258 15.16 11.39 -22.41
C LYS A 258 16.38 10.59 -22.80
N VAL A 259 16.33 9.28 -22.62
CA VAL A 259 17.34 8.35 -23.14
C VAL A 259 16.68 7.36 -24.08
N SER A 260 17.32 7.12 -25.22
CA SER A 260 16.83 6.13 -26.21
C SER A 260 17.21 4.71 -25.83
N LYS A 261 18.34 4.56 -25.12
CA LYS A 261 18.88 3.31 -24.58
C LYS A 261 19.69 3.63 -23.33
N GLY A 262 19.74 2.67 -22.42
CA GLY A 262 20.70 2.70 -21.31
C GLY A 262 20.93 1.30 -20.75
N ARG A 263 21.93 1.17 -19.90
CA ARG A 263 22.26 -0.08 -19.21
C ARG A 263 22.44 0.19 -17.73
N VAL A 264 21.91 -0.71 -16.91
CA VAL A 264 22.12 -0.74 -15.47
C VAL A 264 22.84 -2.02 -15.13
N GLU A 265 23.94 -1.93 -14.38
CA GLU A 265 24.70 -3.07 -13.88
C GLU A 265 24.74 -3.03 -12.35
N LEU A 266 24.24 -4.07 -11.71
CA LEU A 266 24.41 -4.30 -10.28
C LEU A 266 25.57 -5.26 -10.06
N GLU A 267 26.60 -4.81 -9.36
CA GLU A 267 27.67 -5.66 -8.84
C GLU A 267 27.39 -5.95 -7.36
N LEU A 268 27.18 -7.21 -6.99
CA LEU A 268 26.91 -7.64 -5.61
C LEU A 268 27.58 -8.99 -5.37
N ASN A 269 28.27 -9.15 -4.23
CA ASN A 269 28.97 -10.39 -3.86
C ASN A 269 29.91 -10.94 -4.96
N GLY A 270 30.57 -10.04 -5.70
CA GLY A 270 31.48 -10.40 -6.80
C GLY A 270 30.80 -10.91 -8.07
N GLN A 271 29.46 -10.94 -8.10
CA GLN A 271 28.66 -11.23 -9.30
C GLN A 271 28.15 -9.94 -9.93
N ARG A 272 27.87 -10.00 -11.23
CA ARG A 272 27.33 -8.86 -11.99
C ARG A 272 26.01 -9.25 -12.65
N TYR A 273 25.02 -8.40 -12.45
CA TYR A 273 23.69 -8.50 -13.02
C TYR A 273 23.48 -7.30 -13.93
N SER A 274 22.93 -7.51 -15.12
CA SER A 274 22.74 -6.42 -16.10
C SER A 274 21.31 -6.41 -16.59
N ALA A 275 20.75 -5.21 -16.66
CA ALA A 275 19.45 -4.93 -17.23
C ALA A 275 19.56 -3.74 -18.19
N ASN A 276 18.72 -3.72 -19.21
CA ASN A 276 18.64 -2.60 -20.14
C ASN A 276 17.52 -1.66 -19.69
N LEU A 277 17.78 -0.35 -19.83
CA LEU A 277 16.75 0.66 -19.76
C LEU A 277 16.03 0.72 -21.12
N SER A 278 14.71 0.82 -21.06
CA SER A 278 13.87 1.00 -22.24
C SER A 278 13.84 2.48 -22.65
N PRO A 279 13.37 2.81 -23.87
CA PRO A 279 13.05 4.19 -24.21
C PRO A 279 12.12 4.79 -23.14
N SER A 280 12.52 5.92 -22.56
CA SER A 280 11.78 6.56 -21.47
C SER A 280 10.93 7.73 -21.94
N ASP A 281 10.09 8.19 -21.01
CA ASP A 281 9.56 9.55 -21.01
C ASP A 281 10.70 10.60 -21.05
N ASP A 282 10.33 11.87 -21.19
CA ASP A 282 11.27 12.98 -21.41
C ASP A 282 12.16 13.27 -20.19
N PHE A 283 11.71 12.89 -19.00
CA PHE A 283 12.45 12.82 -17.74
C PHE A 283 11.79 11.82 -16.78
N GLY A 284 12.30 11.67 -15.56
CA GLY A 284 11.68 10.86 -14.52
C GLY A 284 12.40 9.54 -14.28
N GLU A 285 11.68 8.54 -13.83
CA GLU A 285 12.20 7.26 -13.35
C GLU A 285 11.98 6.13 -14.34
N GLN A 286 12.90 5.17 -14.31
CA GLN A 286 12.78 3.85 -14.89
C GLN A 286 13.06 2.80 -13.82
N LEU A 287 12.41 1.65 -13.94
CA LEU A 287 12.53 0.53 -13.01
C LEU A 287 13.14 -0.66 -13.75
N VAL A 288 14.12 -1.32 -13.12
CA VAL A 288 14.70 -2.57 -13.60
C VAL A 288 14.85 -3.56 -12.46
N ASP A 289 14.60 -4.83 -12.74
CA ASP A 289 14.73 -5.91 -11.78
C ASP A 289 15.99 -6.73 -12.05
N PHE A 290 16.65 -7.16 -10.97
CA PHE A 290 17.72 -8.14 -10.99
C PHE A 290 17.31 -9.36 -10.16
N ASP A 291 17.37 -10.55 -10.76
CA ASP A 291 17.21 -11.80 -10.02
C ASP A 291 18.58 -12.19 -9.43
N VAL A 292 18.76 -11.93 -8.14
CA VAL A 292 20.01 -12.17 -7.40
C VAL A 292 19.87 -13.48 -6.62
N PRO A 293 20.73 -14.50 -6.83
CA PRO A 293 20.73 -15.72 -6.04
C PRO A 293 20.76 -15.42 -4.54
N GLU A 294 19.98 -16.17 -3.76
CA GLU A 294 19.86 -15.97 -2.32
C GLU A 294 21.21 -15.75 -1.63
N TRP A 295 21.29 -14.72 -0.80
CA TRP A 295 22.44 -14.42 0.04
C TRP A 295 22.01 -14.20 1.49
N SER A 296 22.98 -14.06 2.39
CA SER A 296 22.73 -13.84 3.83
C SER A 296 23.51 -12.64 4.35
N GLY A 297 22.88 -11.84 5.21
CA GLY A 297 23.50 -10.66 5.80
C GLY A 297 23.62 -9.48 4.84
N ALA A 298 24.20 -8.38 5.32
CA ALA A 298 24.41 -7.19 4.51
C ALA A 298 25.54 -7.42 3.50
N ALA A 299 25.27 -7.14 2.23
CA ALA A 299 26.21 -7.22 1.12
C ALA A 299 26.50 -5.81 0.58
N GLN A 300 27.78 -5.47 0.44
CA GLN A 300 28.21 -4.25 -0.25
C GLN A 300 28.20 -4.51 -1.75
N GLY A 301 27.71 -3.53 -2.51
CA GLY A 301 27.62 -3.61 -3.95
C GLY A 301 27.73 -2.25 -4.61
N ARG A 302 27.73 -2.26 -5.94
CA ARG A 302 27.82 -1.06 -6.76
C ARG A 302 26.81 -1.13 -7.90
N LEU A 303 25.96 -0.13 -7.99
CA LEU A 303 25.02 0.07 -9.09
C LEU A 303 25.62 1.04 -10.10
N ARG A 304 25.83 0.62 -11.34
CA ARG A 304 26.33 1.45 -12.44
C ARG A 304 25.21 1.74 -13.42
N VAL A 305 25.08 2.99 -13.83
CA VAL A 305 24.08 3.45 -14.78
C VAL A 305 24.78 4.12 -15.95
N GLU A 306 24.56 3.59 -17.14
CA GLU A 306 25.00 4.14 -18.42
C GLU A 306 23.77 4.59 -19.22
N ALA A 307 23.41 5.87 -19.11
CA ALA A 307 22.20 6.43 -19.70
C ALA A 307 22.36 7.93 -19.97
N GLY A 308 22.83 8.31 -21.16
CA GLY A 308 23.18 9.72 -21.48
C GLY A 308 24.39 10.27 -20.70
N GLY A 309 24.95 9.48 -19.79
CA GLY A 309 26.12 9.70 -18.96
C GLY A 309 26.47 8.40 -18.24
N ASN A 310 27.56 8.40 -17.45
CA ASN A 310 27.97 7.24 -16.66
C ASN A 310 28.11 7.64 -15.18
N ARG A 311 27.37 6.95 -14.29
CA ARG A 311 27.44 7.15 -12.84
C ARG A 311 27.45 5.81 -12.12
N ALA A 312 28.15 5.76 -10.99
CA ALA A 312 28.17 4.63 -10.09
C ALA A 312 27.69 5.05 -8.70
N PHE A 313 26.91 4.18 -8.06
CA PHE A 313 26.32 4.37 -6.74
C PHE A 313 26.73 3.18 -5.87
N GLU A 314 27.31 3.44 -4.70
CA GLU A 314 27.52 2.39 -3.70
C GLU A 314 26.18 2.02 -3.06
N VAL A 315 25.92 0.73 -2.91
CA VAL A 315 24.69 0.22 -2.31
C VAL A 315 25.04 -0.82 -1.24
N THR A 316 24.25 -0.86 -0.17
CA THR A 316 24.31 -1.93 0.83
C THR A 316 22.96 -2.63 0.85
N LEU A 317 22.92 -3.90 0.47
CA LEU A 317 21.68 -4.67 0.30
C LEU A 317 21.63 -5.79 1.35
N THR A 318 20.51 -5.90 2.06
CA THR A 318 20.23 -6.99 3.01
C THR A 318 19.01 -7.74 2.50
N PRO A 319 19.03 -9.08 2.41
CA PRO A 319 17.92 -9.84 1.85
C PRO A 319 16.67 -9.62 2.73
N GLU A 320 15.52 -9.52 2.08
CA GLU A 320 14.23 -9.39 2.76
C GLU A 320 13.80 -10.70 3.42
N ARG A 321 12.79 -10.64 4.28
CA ARG A 321 12.24 -11.87 4.87
C ARG A 321 11.58 -12.73 3.80
N LYS A 322 11.97 -14.00 3.72
CA LYS A 322 11.21 -15.03 3.00
C LYS A 322 9.89 -15.32 3.72
N TRP A 323 8.79 -14.90 3.11
CA TRP A 323 7.44 -15.18 3.59
C TRP A 323 6.88 -16.46 2.98
N THR A 324 6.25 -17.29 3.80
CA THR A 324 5.34 -18.34 3.34
C THR A 324 3.92 -17.84 3.58
N VAL A 325 3.17 -17.63 2.49
CA VAL A 325 1.79 -17.14 2.55
C VAL A 325 0.84 -18.33 2.49
N PHE A 326 0.04 -18.51 3.53
CA PHE A 326 -1.06 -19.46 3.54
C PHE A 326 -2.35 -18.71 3.22
N VAL A 327 -3.05 -19.15 2.18
CA VAL A 327 -4.32 -18.54 1.75
C VAL A 327 -5.46 -19.46 2.17
N VAL A 328 -6.41 -18.94 2.94
CA VAL A 328 -7.61 -19.67 3.39
C VAL A 328 -8.85 -18.96 2.86
N PRO A 329 -9.39 -19.40 1.71
CA PRO A 329 -10.67 -18.89 1.21
C PRO A 329 -11.79 -19.16 2.22
N HIS A 330 -12.52 -18.11 2.60
CA HIS A 330 -13.70 -18.18 3.46
C HIS A 330 -14.67 -17.05 3.12
N THR A 331 -15.91 -17.14 3.61
CA THR A 331 -16.91 -16.07 3.52
C THR A 331 -17.40 -15.75 4.91
N HIS A 332 -17.21 -14.51 5.37
CA HIS A 332 -17.63 -14.07 6.70
C HIS A 332 -19.15 -14.22 6.91
N LEU A 333 -19.54 -14.56 8.14
CA LEU A 333 -20.94 -14.80 8.53
C LEU A 333 -21.49 -13.72 9.47
N ASP A 334 -22.40 -12.93 8.90
CA ASP A 334 -23.13 -11.84 9.57
C ASP A 334 -24.64 -12.07 9.56
N VAL A 335 -25.14 -12.80 10.56
CA VAL A 335 -26.57 -13.16 10.63
C VAL A 335 -27.41 -11.97 11.11
N GLY A 336 -28.14 -11.34 10.18
CA GLY A 336 -29.04 -10.23 10.47
C GLY A 336 -28.41 -8.84 10.37
N TYR A 337 -27.09 -8.75 10.11
CA TYR A 337 -26.42 -7.50 9.75
C TYR A 337 -26.41 -7.32 8.23
N THR A 338 -25.87 -8.30 7.48
CA THR A 338 -25.74 -8.23 6.01
C THR A 338 -27.09 -8.13 5.28
N ASP A 339 -28.07 -8.94 5.67
CA ASP A 339 -29.45 -8.89 5.19
C ASP A 339 -30.34 -9.71 6.16
N PHE A 340 -31.62 -9.87 5.83
CA PHE A 340 -32.52 -10.77 6.56
C PHE A 340 -31.93 -12.18 6.68
N GLN A 341 -32.10 -12.79 7.86
CA GLN A 341 -31.52 -14.09 8.21
C GLN A 341 -31.80 -15.19 7.17
N SER A 342 -33.01 -15.23 6.61
CA SER A 342 -33.39 -16.21 5.58
C SER A 342 -32.62 -16.04 4.27
N LYS A 343 -32.30 -14.82 3.88
CA LYS A 343 -31.46 -14.56 2.70
C LYS A 343 -30.01 -14.92 2.97
N VAL A 344 -29.50 -14.62 4.16
CA VAL A 344 -28.13 -15.02 4.57
C VAL A 344 -28.01 -16.55 4.56
N ALA A 345 -29.01 -17.27 5.09
CA ALA A 345 -29.04 -18.74 5.10
C ALA A 345 -28.96 -19.34 3.69
N GLU A 346 -29.76 -18.81 2.76
CA GLU A 346 -29.72 -19.24 1.35
C GLU A 346 -28.41 -18.85 0.67
N ALA A 347 -27.87 -17.64 0.92
CA ALA A 347 -26.61 -17.20 0.35
C ALA A 347 -25.43 -18.08 0.79
N GLN A 348 -25.29 -18.34 2.09
CA GLN A 348 -24.25 -19.23 2.63
C GLN A 348 -24.39 -20.66 2.10
N SER A 349 -25.63 -21.15 1.99
CA SER A 349 -25.88 -22.45 1.39
C SER A 349 -25.47 -22.53 -0.09
N ARG A 350 -25.60 -21.43 -0.86
CA ARG A 350 -25.08 -21.37 -2.24
C ARG A 350 -23.56 -21.33 -2.28
N VAL A 351 -22.92 -20.62 -1.35
CA VAL A 351 -21.45 -20.56 -1.25
C VAL A 351 -20.87 -21.96 -1.06
N LEU A 352 -21.46 -22.79 -0.19
CA LEU A 352 -21.02 -24.18 -0.02
C LEU A 352 -21.12 -25.01 -1.32
N SER A 353 -22.20 -24.87 -2.08
CA SER A 353 -22.33 -25.52 -3.40
C SER A 353 -21.27 -25.03 -4.39
N GLN A 354 -21.01 -23.71 -4.43
CA GLN A 354 -19.98 -23.13 -5.29
C GLN A 354 -18.58 -23.60 -4.90
N ALA A 355 -18.29 -23.69 -3.60
CA ALA A 355 -17.03 -24.23 -3.10
C ALA A 355 -16.86 -25.69 -3.52
N ALA A 356 -17.90 -26.52 -3.44
CA ALA A 356 -17.85 -27.91 -3.94
C ALA A 356 -17.57 -27.97 -5.45
N ASP A 357 -18.17 -27.08 -6.24
CA ASP A 357 -17.92 -26.99 -7.68
C ASP A 357 -16.48 -26.56 -8.00
N LEU A 358 -15.94 -25.60 -7.23
CA LEU A 358 -14.53 -25.18 -7.33
C LEU A 358 -13.58 -26.32 -6.95
N ILE A 359 -13.85 -27.04 -5.87
CA ILE A 359 -13.07 -28.22 -5.46
C ILE A 359 -13.08 -29.31 -6.53
N ARG A 360 -14.19 -29.45 -7.28
CA ARG A 360 -14.29 -30.41 -8.39
C ARG A 360 -13.42 -30.00 -9.58
N GLN A 361 -13.33 -28.69 -9.86
CA GLN A 361 -12.52 -28.14 -10.94
C GLN A 361 -11.03 -28.10 -10.59
N ASP A 362 -10.73 -27.76 -9.33
CA ASP A 362 -9.40 -27.69 -8.75
C ASP A 362 -9.35 -28.52 -7.46
N PRO A 363 -8.89 -29.78 -7.52
CA PRO A 363 -8.86 -30.68 -6.38
C PRO A 363 -8.02 -30.21 -5.19
N ASP A 364 -7.11 -29.26 -5.39
CA ASP A 364 -6.25 -28.68 -4.35
C ASP A 364 -6.88 -27.46 -3.67
N PHE A 365 -7.94 -26.89 -4.25
CA PHE A 365 -8.71 -25.83 -3.61
C PHE A 365 -9.28 -26.29 -2.26
N ARG A 366 -9.26 -25.38 -1.28
CA ARG A 366 -9.81 -25.57 0.07
C ARG A 366 -10.66 -24.36 0.41
N PHE A 367 -11.73 -24.57 1.16
CA PHE A 367 -12.60 -23.50 1.64
C PHE A 367 -13.01 -23.76 3.08
N SER A 368 -13.16 -22.72 3.88
CA SER A 368 -13.67 -22.82 5.25
C SER A 368 -14.94 -22.00 5.41
N THR A 369 -15.96 -22.56 6.08
CA THR A 369 -17.08 -21.74 6.55
C THR A 369 -16.62 -20.90 7.74
N ASP A 370 -17.32 -19.79 7.98
CA ASP A 370 -16.99 -18.91 9.09
C ASP A 370 -17.67 -19.38 10.40
N ALA A 371 -18.76 -20.15 10.28
CA ALA A 371 -19.37 -20.82 11.42
C ALA A 371 -20.05 -22.15 11.02
N SER A 372 -20.44 -22.96 12.01
CA SER A 372 -21.18 -24.19 11.72
C SER A 372 -22.65 -23.96 11.36
N TRP A 373 -23.19 -22.78 11.63
CA TRP A 373 -24.55 -22.39 11.22
C TRP A 373 -24.75 -22.54 9.70
N ASP A 374 -23.74 -22.22 8.91
CA ASP A 374 -23.78 -22.36 7.44
C ASP A 374 -24.09 -23.80 7.01
N LEU A 375 -23.42 -24.77 7.63
CA LEU A 375 -23.65 -26.19 7.39
C LEU A 375 -25.05 -26.59 7.85
N GLU A 376 -25.51 -26.12 9.01
CA GLU A 376 -26.87 -26.41 9.49
C GLU A 376 -27.94 -25.92 8.49
N GLN A 377 -27.82 -24.68 8.00
CA GLN A 377 -28.77 -24.13 7.03
C GLN A 377 -28.75 -24.91 5.71
N PHE A 378 -27.56 -25.34 5.27
CA PHE A 378 -27.42 -26.17 4.08
C PHE A 378 -28.13 -27.52 4.25
N LEU A 379 -27.91 -28.21 5.38
CA LEU A 379 -28.54 -29.50 5.68
C LEU A 379 -30.06 -29.39 5.87
N ALA A 380 -30.55 -28.22 6.31
CA ALA A 380 -31.98 -27.99 6.46
C ALA A 380 -32.72 -27.79 5.12
N THR A 381 -32.01 -27.38 4.06
CA THR A 381 -32.65 -26.87 2.83
C THR A 381 -32.27 -27.61 1.55
N ARG A 382 -31.14 -28.33 1.51
CA ARG A 382 -30.65 -29.02 0.31
C ARG A 382 -31.07 -30.49 0.26
N ALA A 383 -31.12 -31.05 -0.95
CA ALA A 383 -31.41 -32.47 -1.15
C ALA A 383 -30.29 -33.38 -0.61
N ASN A 384 -30.63 -34.61 -0.24
CA ASN A 384 -29.71 -35.53 0.47
C ASN A 384 -28.40 -35.79 -0.30
N ASP A 385 -28.44 -35.89 -1.63
CA ASP A 385 -27.25 -36.07 -2.47
C ASP A 385 -26.27 -34.90 -2.33
N LYS A 386 -26.79 -33.67 -2.25
CA LYS A 386 -25.99 -32.47 -2.00
C LYS A 386 -25.50 -32.37 -0.56
N GLN A 387 -26.30 -32.81 0.40
CA GLN A 387 -25.85 -32.93 1.79
C GLN A 387 -24.67 -33.90 1.91
N ASP A 388 -24.80 -35.08 1.32
CA ASP A 388 -23.76 -36.11 1.34
C ASP A 388 -22.47 -35.64 0.64
N GLU A 389 -22.60 -34.90 -0.47
CA GLU A 389 -21.46 -34.26 -1.15
C GLU A 389 -20.68 -33.34 -0.19
N ILE A 390 -21.35 -32.38 0.45
CA ILE A 390 -20.70 -31.44 1.37
C ILE A 390 -20.11 -32.15 2.59
N LEU A 391 -20.88 -33.05 3.22
CA LEU A 391 -20.41 -33.81 4.39
C LEU A 391 -19.15 -34.62 4.06
N ASN A 392 -19.08 -35.23 2.87
CA ASN A 392 -17.89 -35.96 2.43
C ASN A 392 -16.68 -35.03 2.20
N LEU A 393 -16.89 -33.85 1.63
CA LEU A 393 -15.82 -32.86 1.46
C LEU A 393 -15.28 -32.37 2.80
N VAL A 394 -16.14 -32.22 3.82
CA VAL A 394 -15.71 -31.90 5.19
C VAL A 394 -14.88 -33.03 5.80
N ARG A 395 -15.32 -34.29 5.68
CA ARG A 395 -14.55 -35.46 6.17
C ARG A 395 -13.19 -35.60 5.48
N GLN A 396 -13.09 -35.21 4.21
CA GLN A 396 -11.84 -35.22 3.45
C GLN A 396 -10.91 -34.03 3.77
N GLY A 397 -11.33 -33.11 4.64
CA GLY A 397 -10.56 -31.89 4.94
C GLY A 397 -10.50 -30.90 3.77
N LYS A 398 -11.42 -31.01 2.80
CA LYS A 398 -11.52 -30.06 1.69
C LYS A 398 -12.37 -28.84 2.03
N LEU A 399 -13.36 -29.06 2.90
CA LEU A 399 -14.16 -28.01 3.52
C LEU A 399 -13.90 -27.98 5.02
N GLY A 400 -13.55 -26.81 5.56
CA GLY A 400 -13.47 -26.57 7.00
C GLY A 400 -14.82 -26.13 7.56
N VAL A 401 -15.23 -26.70 8.69
CA VAL A 401 -16.35 -26.21 9.49
C VAL A 401 -15.87 -25.99 10.92
N PRO A 402 -15.90 -24.75 11.44
CA PRO A 402 -15.36 -24.44 12.75
C PRO A 402 -16.32 -24.85 13.87
N ALA A 403 -15.77 -24.91 15.10
CA ALA A 403 -16.47 -25.38 16.28
C ALA A 403 -17.52 -24.40 16.83
N GLN A 404 -17.41 -23.10 16.54
CA GLN A 404 -18.42 -22.14 16.93
C GLN A 404 -19.63 -22.19 16.00
N TYR A 405 -20.82 -22.06 16.59
CA TYR A 405 -22.07 -22.01 15.84
C TYR A 405 -22.23 -20.73 15.02
N CYS A 406 -21.90 -19.57 15.59
CA CYS A 406 -21.84 -18.25 14.94
C CYS A 406 -20.69 -17.43 15.56
N ASN A 407 -20.35 -16.27 14.97
CA ASN A 407 -19.45 -15.28 15.58
C ASN A 407 -20.13 -14.63 16.80
N LEU A 408 -19.88 -15.19 17.99
CA LEU A 408 -20.47 -14.73 19.24
C LEU A 408 -19.61 -13.61 19.86
N LEU A 409 -20.23 -12.49 20.25
CA LEU A 409 -19.54 -11.44 20.99
C LEU A 409 -19.09 -11.93 22.38
N THR A 410 -17.91 -12.53 22.48
CA THR A 410 -17.47 -13.28 23.66
C THR A 410 -17.32 -12.41 24.92
N GLY A 411 -17.12 -11.09 24.76
CA GLY A 411 -17.08 -10.13 25.87
C GLY A 411 -18.45 -9.84 26.51
N TYR A 412 -19.55 -10.09 25.79
CA TYR A 412 -20.93 -9.96 26.32
C TYR A 412 -21.53 -11.29 26.77
N ALA A 413 -21.00 -12.41 26.27
CA ALA A 413 -21.53 -13.73 26.56
C ALA A 413 -21.24 -14.17 28.00
N SER A 414 -22.24 -14.80 28.64
CA SER A 414 -22.00 -15.53 29.89
C SER A 414 -21.12 -16.77 29.62
N LEU A 415 -20.45 -17.29 30.65
CA LEU A 415 -19.66 -18.52 30.53
C LEU A 415 -20.50 -19.70 30.00
N GLU A 416 -21.73 -19.87 30.48
CA GLU A 416 -22.65 -20.90 30.00
C GLU A 416 -23.00 -20.71 28.52
N THR A 417 -23.19 -19.46 28.08
CA THR A 417 -23.44 -19.13 26.66
C THR A 417 -22.25 -19.52 25.78
N LEU A 418 -21.01 -19.32 26.24
CA LEU A 418 -19.81 -19.74 25.51
C LEU A 418 -19.73 -21.26 25.33
N TYR A 419 -20.14 -22.05 26.32
CA TYR A 419 -20.20 -23.51 26.17
C TYR A 419 -21.34 -23.93 25.23
N ARG A 420 -22.54 -23.35 25.42
CA ARG A 420 -23.72 -23.71 24.63
C ARG A 420 -23.59 -23.33 23.16
N SER A 421 -22.83 -22.30 22.82
CA SER A 421 -22.57 -21.94 21.43
C SER A 421 -21.79 -23.00 20.66
N LEU A 422 -21.17 -23.97 21.33
CA LEU A 422 -20.47 -25.10 20.72
C LEU A 422 -21.36 -26.34 20.54
N TYR A 423 -22.55 -26.38 21.16
CA TYR A 423 -23.39 -27.57 21.20
C TYR A 423 -23.94 -27.97 19.82
N PRO A 424 -24.47 -27.06 18.98
CA PRO A 424 -24.97 -27.42 17.65
C PRO A 424 -23.86 -28.04 16.78
N SER A 425 -22.69 -27.40 16.76
CA SER A 425 -21.51 -27.85 16.02
C SER A 425 -21.03 -29.23 16.52
N LYS A 426 -21.04 -29.46 17.84
CA LYS A 426 -20.68 -30.77 18.41
C LYS A 426 -21.70 -31.86 18.06
N ASP A 427 -22.99 -31.54 18.02
CA ASP A 427 -24.03 -32.47 17.60
C ASP A 427 -23.87 -32.86 16.13
N LEU A 428 -23.63 -31.89 15.23
CA LEU A 428 -23.28 -32.15 13.82
C LEU A 428 -22.05 -33.07 13.70
N ALA A 429 -20.99 -32.77 14.45
CA ALA A 429 -19.77 -33.58 14.45
C ALA A 429 -20.04 -35.03 14.88
N ARG A 430 -20.89 -35.26 15.90
CA ARG A 430 -21.25 -36.60 16.37
C ARG A 430 -22.14 -37.34 15.38
N ARG A 431 -23.16 -36.68 14.82
CA ARG A 431 -24.13 -37.31 13.91
C ARG A 431 -23.49 -37.73 12.59
N TYR A 432 -22.60 -36.90 12.06
CA TYR A 432 -22.04 -37.08 10.72
C TYR A 432 -20.56 -37.46 10.71
N GLY A 433 -19.92 -37.61 11.88
CA GLY A 433 -18.50 -37.95 11.99
C GLY A 433 -17.59 -36.88 11.41
N LEU A 434 -17.84 -35.61 11.73
CA LEU A 434 -17.08 -34.45 11.23
C LEU A 434 -15.97 -34.05 12.21
N PRO A 435 -14.87 -33.43 11.73
CA PRO A 435 -13.88 -32.78 12.58
C PRO A 435 -14.51 -31.71 13.49
N PHE A 436 -13.93 -31.55 14.68
CA PHE A 436 -14.33 -30.55 15.68
C PHE A 436 -13.09 -30.16 16.48
N ASP A 437 -12.11 -29.57 15.81
CA ASP A 437 -10.77 -29.34 16.37
C ASP A 437 -10.26 -27.92 16.19
N TYR A 438 -10.98 -27.06 15.45
CA TYR A 438 -10.65 -25.64 15.33
C TYR A 438 -11.86 -24.73 15.54
N ALA A 439 -11.61 -23.51 15.99
CA ALA A 439 -12.55 -22.40 16.01
C ALA A 439 -11.98 -21.22 15.20
N ASN A 440 -12.85 -20.44 14.56
CA ASN A 440 -12.48 -19.28 13.76
C ASN A 440 -13.43 -18.11 14.05
N ILE A 441 -13.13 -17.31 15.06
CA ILE A 441 -14.01 -16.21 15.41
C ILE A 441 -13.46 -14.91 14.84
N THR A 442 -14.13 -14.40 13.82
CA THR A 442 -13.72 -13.21 13.08
C THR A 442 -14.68 -12.05 13.37
N ASP A 443 -14.18 -10.82 13.19
CA ASP A 443 -14.96 -9.57 13.28
C ASP A 443 -15.80 -9.39 14.56
N VAL A 444 -15.27 -9.84 15.71
CA VAL A 444 -15.83 -9.49 17.03
C VAL A 444 -14.93 -8.43 17.70
N PRO A 445 -15.50 -7.46 18.44
CA PRO A 445 -14.75 -6.33 18.97
C PRO A 445 -13.78 -6.71 20.10
N SER A 446 -13.94 -7.90 20.70
CA SER A 446 -13.03 -8.41 21.72
C SER A 446 -13.21 -9.92 21.95
N TYR A 447 -12.14 -10.53 22.48
CA TYR A 447 -12.11 -11.91 22.93
C TYR A 447 -12.02 -11.97 24.46
N SER A 448 -12.98 -12.63 25.12
CA SER A 448 -12.91 -12.83 26.56
C SER A 448 -11.79 -13.81 26.92
N GLY A 449 -11.03 -13.52 27.98
CA GLY A 449 -9.89 -14.36 28.39
C GLY A 449 -10.26 -15.80 28.76
N ALA A 450 -11.53 -16.07 29.03
CA ALA A 450 -12.04 -17.42 29.28
C ALA A 450 -12.22 -18.26 28.01
N TYR A 451 -12.38 -17.63 26.84
CA TYR A 451 -12.75 -18.32 25.61
C TYR A 451 -11.77 -19.43 25.18
N PRO A 452 -10.43 -19.22 25.22
CA PRO A 452 -9.48 -20.31 24.96
C PRO A 452 -9.64 -21.51 25.89
N SER A 453 -9.96 -21.27 27.17
CA SER A 453 -10.18 -22.35 28.14
C SER A 453 -11.48 -23.10 27.86
N VAL A 454 -12.53 -22.40 27.45
CA VAL A 454 -13.80 -23.00 27.00
C VAL A 454 -13.54 -23.91 25.80
N LEU A 455 -12.88 -23.39 24.75
CA LEU A 455 -12.51 -24.15 23.55
C LEU A 455 -11.69 -25.40 23.89
N ALA A 456 -10.61 -25.24 24.66
CA ALA A 456 -9.74 -26.36 25.06
C ALA A 456 -10.50 -27.43 25.84
N SER A 457 -11.37 -27.04 26.78
CA SER A 457 -12.18 -27.97 27.56
C SER A 457 -13.25 -28.71 26.74
N ALA A 458 -13.68 -28.13 25.61
CA ALA A 458 -14.58 -28.76 24.64
C ALA A 458 -13.83 -29.67 23.64
N GLY A 459 -12.50 -29.73 23.71
CA GLY A 459 -11.64 -30.52 22.82
C GLY A 459 -11.25 -29.82 21.53
N VAL A 460 -11.50 -28.51 21.40
CA VAL A 460 -11.08 -27.68 20.27
C VAL A 460 -9.63 -27.25 20.50
N LYS A 461 -8.75 -27.56 19.56
CA LYS A 461 -7.29 -27.42 19.70
C LYS A 461 -6.76 -26.13 19.10
N TYR A 462 -7.34 -25.72 17.97
CA TYR A 462 -6.88 -24.58 17.20
C TYR A 462 -7.89 -23.45 17.30
N TRP A 463 -7.37 -22.23 17.34
CA TRP A 463 -8.19 -21.03 17.40
C TRP A 463 -7.56 -19.96 16.51
N VAL A 464 -8.37 -19.41 15.62
CA VAL A 464 -8.05 -18.27 14.76
C VAL A 464 -8.97 -17.12 15.17
N ALA A 465 -8.39 -15.93 15.30
CA ALA A 465 -9.00 -14.73 15.86
C ALA A 465 -8.32 -13.46 15.35
#